data_AF-A0A066YKR4-F1
#
_entry.id   AF-A0A066YKR4-F1
#
_cell.length_a   1.000
_cell.length_b   1.000
_cell.length_c   1.000
_cell.angle_alpha   90.00
_cell.angle_beta   90.00
_cell.angle_gamma   90.00
#
_symmetry.space_group_name_H-M   'P 1'
#
loop_
_entity.id
_entity.type
_entity.pdbx_description
1 polymer ?
#
loop_
_entity_poly.entity_id
_entity_poly.type
_entity_poly.pdbx_seq_one_letter_code
_entity_poly.pdbx_strand_id
1 'polypeptide(L)'
;MFGAWQVVEEDDRVRWEFDPLKSVGPLRFGMSYEDVLETLDGFLEPSCASTRHYGQVLSDEFYLPRSSNDSVLTLYYDAERLACVVVNALRGPQVTLDGLPLVGRVPSELESDFAAYTAARGHELRYSQDTSPGSDTLGVVLRAQRAGDVVLSRPVFVAPMWAERCGDVSEGPVPRAEWDGGHW
;
A
#
# COMPACT_ATOMS: atom_id res chain seq x y z
N MET A 1 16.97 11.87 21.47
CA MET A 1 17.36 11.35 20.15
C MET A 1 16.22 10.45 19.71
N PHE A 2 15.25 10.98 18.98
CA PHE A 2 14.11 10.20 18.48
C PHE A 2 14.53 9.63 17.13
N GLY A 3 14.66 8.30 17.06
CA GLY A 3 15.23 7.62 15.89
C GLY A 3 14.31 7.71 14.68
N ALA A 4 14.89 7.87 13.50
CA ALA A 4 14.22 7.91 12.19
C ALA A 4 13.44 6.63 11.82
N TRP A 5 13.32 5.67 12.74
CA TRP A 5 12.80 4.32 12.51
C TRP A 5 11.66 3.95 13.47
N GLN A 6 10.97 4.94 14.02
CA GLN A 6 9.87 4.69 14.95
C GLN A 6 8.70 4.03 14.23
N VAL A 7 8.49 2.75 14.53
CA VAL A 7 7.33 1.96 14.11
C VAL A 7 6.18 2.25 15.08
N VAL A 8 4.99 2.52 14.53
CA VAL A 8 3.75 2.63 15.31
C VAL A 8 3.31 1.23 15.70
N GLU A 9 3.06 1.02 16.99
CA GLU A 9 2.53 -0.23 17.55
C GLU A 9 1.18 -0.56 16.91
N GLU A 10 0.88 -1.84 16.72
CA GLU A 10 -0.35 -2.28 16.03
C GLU A 10 -1.63 -1.71 16.67
N ASP A 11 -1.70 -1.69 18.00
CA ASP A 11 -2.86 -1.19 18.75
C ASP A 11 -3.09 0.32 18.61
N ASP A 12 -2.03 1.06 18.25
CA ASP A 12 -2.09 2.51 18.02
C ASP A 12 -2.43 2.86 16.57
N ARG A 13 -2.51 1.86 15.66
CA ARG A 13 -2.87 2.08 14.26
C ARG A 13 -4.37 2.23 14.08
N VAL A 14 -4.75 3.20 13.26
CA VAL A 14 -6.10 3.25 12.70
C VAL A 14 -6.33 1.98 11.88
N ARG A 15 -7.48 1.33 12.08
CA ARG A 15 -7.84 0.07 11.43
C ARG A 15 -8.68 0.31 10.20
N TRP A 16 -8.22 -0.21 9.07
CA TRP A 16 -8.87 -0.15 7.77
C TRP A 16 -9.17 -1.55 7.26
N GLU A 17 -10.26 -1.67 6.51
CA GLU A 17 -10.63 -2.91 5.82
C GLU A 17 -10.28 -2.78 4.33
N PHE A 18 -9.75 -3.85 3.75
CA PHE A 18 -9.55 -3.97 2.32
C PHE A 18 -10.69 -4.80 1.71
N ASP A 19 -11.49 -4.15 0.84
CA ASP A 19 -12.43 -4.84 -0.05
C ASP A 19 -11.75 -4.98 -1.42
N PRO A 20 -11.33 -6.21 -1.81
CA PRO A 20 -10.54 -6.45 -3.00
C PRO A 20 -11.07 -5.74 -4.24
N LEU A 21 -10.17 -5.00 -4.90
CA LEU A 21 -10.45 -4.23 -6.12
C LEU A 21 -11.53 -3.14 -5.97
N LYS A 22 -12.01 -2.85 -4.76
CA LYS A 22 -13.05 -1.83 -4.52
C LYS A 22 -12.57 -0.69 -3.62
N SER A 23 -12.00 -0.99 -2.46
CA SER A 23 -11.62 0.04 -1.49
C SER A 23 -10.55 -0.41 -0.49
N VAL A 24 -9.81 0.56 0.03
CA VAL A 24 -8.85 0.40 1.13
C VAL A 24 -9.22 1.43 2.21
N GLY A 25 -9.86 0.97 3.28
CA GLY A 25 -10.43 1.84 4.30
C GLY A 25 -11.45 2.83 3.68
N PRO A 26 -11.32 4.14 3.89
CA PRO A 26 -12.24 5.13 3.34
C PRO A 26 -12.03 5.37 1.83
N LEU A 27 -10.88 4.98 1.28
CA LEU A 27 -10.52 5.23 -0.11
C LEU A 27 -11.16 4.20 -1.04
N ARG A 28 -11.86 4.66 -2.08
CA ARG A 28 -12.40 3.81 -3.14
C ARG A 28 -11.58 3.98 -4.42
N PHE A 29 -11.26 2.87 -5.08
CA PHE A 29 -10.61 2.94 -6.39
C PHE A 29 -11.51 3.66 -7.39
N GLY A 30 -10.90 4.47 -8.25
CA GLY A 30 -11.62 5.33 -9.18
C GLY A 30 -12.07 6.69 -8.63
N MET A 31 -11.80 7.01 -7.35
CA MET A 31 -12.01 8.38 -6.84
C MET A 31 -11.16 9.39 -7.60
N SER A 32 -11.69 10.62 -7.78
CA SER A 32 -10.87 11.74 -8.26
C SER A 32 -9.90 12.21 -7.17
N TYR A 33 -8.91 13.02 -7.53
CA TYR A 33 -8.01 13.61 -6.54
C TYR A 33 -8.76 14.47 -5.50
N GLU A 34 -9.76 15.25 -5.93
CA GLU A 34 -10.60 16.07 -5.04
C GLU A 34 -11.41 15.22 -4.06
N ASP A 35 -12.02 14.13 -4.53
CA ASP A 35 -12.77 13.21 -3.67
C ASP A 35 -11.86 12.56 -2.62
N VAL A 36 -10.61 12.25 -3.00
CA VAL A 36 -9.62 11.71 -2.04
C VAL A 36 -9.28 12.75 -0.98
N LEU A 37 -9.06 14.01 -1.36
CA LEU A 37 -8.78 15.08 -0.40
C LEU A 37 -9.95 15.27 0.58
N GLU A 38 -11.19 15.29 0.08
CA GLU A 38 -12.38 15.38 0.93
C GLU A 38 -12.50 14.16 1.86
N THR A 39 -12.24 12.97 1.34
CA THR A 39 -12.33 11.71 2.10
C THR A 39 -11.29 11.63 3.23
N LEU A 40 -10.09 12.19 3.00
CA LEU A 40 -8.99 12.16 3.96
C LEU A 40 -8.90 13.42 4.84
N ASP A 41 -9.75 14.41 4.59
CA ASP A 41 -9.75 15.68 5.32
C ASP A 41 -9.88 15.46 6.83
N GLY A 42 -9.07 16.18 7.59
CA GLY A 42 -8.97 16.04 9.05
C GLY A 42 -8.23 14.78 9.55
N PHE A 43 -7.89 13.82 8.69
CA PHE A 43 -7.14 12.61 9.06
C PHE A 43 -5.70 12.61 8.53
N LEU A 44 -5.51 13.01 7.27
CA LEU A 44 -4.22 13.04 6.60
C LEU A 44 -4.10 14.31 5.76
N GLU A 45 -2.88 14.82 5.62
CA GLU A 45 -2.55 15.99 4.81
C GLU A 45 -1.76 15.56 3.57
N PRO A 46 -2.14 16.00 2.35
CA PRO A 46 -1.33 15.77 1.16
C PRO A 46 -0.03 16.57 1.25
N SER A 47 1.04 16.07 0.64
CA SER A 47 2.28 16.82 0.57
C SER A 47 2.17 18.00 -0.40
N CYS A 48 2.51 19.21 0.05
CA CYS A 48 2.60 20.37 -0.84
C CYS A 48 3.73 20.27 -1.88
N ALA A 49 4.63 19.27 -1.81
CA ALA A 49 5.84 19.18 -2.62
C ALA A 49 6.12 17.80 -3.25
N SER A 50 5.25 16.79 -3.04
CA SER A 50 5.59 15.39 -3.38
C SER A 50 5.02 14.86 -4.68
N THR A 51 4.27 15.66 -5.46
CA THR A 51 3.66 15.15 -6.68
C THR A 51 4.73 14.70 -7.68
N ARG A 52 4.75 13.40 -8.01
CA ARG A 52 5.68 12.84 -9.01
C ARG A 52 4.89 12.33 -10.21
N HIS A 53 5.55 12.37 -11.37
CA HIS A 53 5.00 11.89 -12.63
C HIS A 53 5.81 10.68 -13.11
N TYR A 54 5.11 9.58 -13.37
CA TYR A 54 5.64 8.35 -13.96
C TYR A 54 4.91 8.10 -15.29
N GLY A 55 5.28 8.86 -16.32
CA GLY A 55 4.53 8.89 -17.57
C GLY A 55 3.18 9.59 -17.39
N GLN A 56 2.09 8.86 -17.62
CA GLN A 56 0.71 9.35 -17.40
C GLN A 56 0.23 9.14 -15.96
N VAL A 57 0.99 8.40 -15.14
CA VAL A 57 0.65 8.12 -13.75
C VAL A 57 1.17 9.25 -12.87
N LEU A 58 0.30 9.78 -12.02
CA LEU A 58 0.63 10.77 -11.00
C LEU A 58 0.69 10.10 -9.64
N SER A 59 1.65 10.49 -8.79
CA SER A 59 1.70 10.02 -7.40
C SER A 59 1.60 11.18 -6.42
N ASP A 60 1.00 10.96 -5.26
CA ASP A 60 1.05 11.89 -4.14
C ASP A 60 1.18 11.16 -2.80
N GLU A 61 1.87 11.78 -1.85
CA GLU A 61 2.15 11.22 -0.54
C GLU A 61 1.32 11.94 0.53
N PHE A 62 0.76 11.17 1.46
CA PHE A 62 -0.11 11.66 2.53
C PHE A 62 0.53 11.44 3.88
N TYR A 63 0.41 12.42 4.77
CA TYR A 63 1.09 12.48 6.05
C TYR A 63 0.10 12.64 7.20
N LEU A 64 0.49 12.22 8.41
CA LEU A 64 -0.26 12.61 9.61
C LEU A 64 -0.17 14.13 9.79
N PRO A 65 -1.27 14.81 10.23
CA PRO A 65 -1.24 16.23 10.51
C PRO A 65 -0.09 16.60 11.44
N ARG A 66 0.67 17.64 11.07
CA ARG A 66 1.85 18.14 11.83
C ARG A 66 3.02 17.16 11.93
N SER A 67 3.07 16.11 11.09
CA SER A 67 4.22 15.20 10.96
C SER A 67 4.86 15.35 9.58
N SER A 68 6.19 15.48 9.54
CA SER A 68 6.96 15.66 8.30
C SER A 68 8.00 14.57 8.06
N ASN A 69 7.96 13.47 8.81
CA ASN A 69 9.01 12.44 8.76
C ASN A 69 8.83 11.53 7.55
N ASP A 70 7.76 10.72 7.57
CA ASP A 70 7.47 9.74 6.52
C ASP A 70 5.99 9.81 6.15
N SER A 71 5.71 9.56 4.88
CA SER A 71 4.33 9.40 4.41
C SER A 71 3.68 8.18 5.07
N VAL A 72 2.40 8.31 5.39
CA VAL A 72 1.53 7.24 5.86
C VAL A 72 1.04 6.40 4.67
N LEU A 73 0.77 7.08 3.56
CA LEU A 73 0.31 6.50 2.31
C LEU A 73 1.04 7.14 1.12
N THR A 74 1.23 6.35 0.08
CA THR A 74 1.53 6.86 -1.27
C THR A 74 0.39 6.43 -2.18
N LEU A 75 -0.26 7.39 -2.83
CA LEU A 75 -1.37 7.16 -3.74
C LEU A 75 -0.90 7.38 -5.17
N TYR A 76 -1.39 6.55 -6.09
CA TYR A 76 -1.15 6.72 -7.52
C TYR A 76 -2.46 6.86 -8.27
N TYR A 77 -2.44 7.74 -9.25
CA TYR A 77 -3.57 8.11 -10.08
C TYR A 77 -3.23 7.84 -11.53
N ASP A 78 -4.13 7.13 -12.21
CA ASP A 78 -4.09 6.91 -13.65
C ASP A 78 -5.32 7.57 -14.26
N ALA A 79 -5.12 8.33 -15.35
CA ALA A 79 -6.18 9.15 -15.94
C ALA A 79 -6.99 9.97 -14.90
N GLU A 80 -6.31 10.56 -13.92
CA GLU A 80 -6.91 11.36 -12.83
C GLU A 80 -7.87 10.58 -11.90
N ARG A 81 -7.67 9.26 -11.80
CA ARG A 81 -8.48 8.35 -10.99
C ARG A 81 -7.57 7.51 -10.10
N LEU A 82 -7.92 7.38 -8.82
CA LEU A 82 -7.15 6.60 -7.85
C LEU A 82 -7.02 5.15 -8.34
N ALA A 83 -5.80 4.75 -8.65
CA ALA A 83 -5.48 3.47 -9.26
C ALA A 83 -4.67 2.56 -8.32
N CYS A 84 -3.93 3.12 -7.37
CA CYS A 84 -3.16 2.34 -6.41
C CYS A 84 -3.01 3.07 -5.07
N VAL A 85 -3.03 2.29 -3.99
CA VAL A 85 -2.82 2.72 -2.60
C VAL A 85 -1.67 1.91 -2.05
N VAL A 86 -0.61 2.59 -1.61
CA VAL A 86 0.51 1.96 -0.94
C VAL A 86 0.57 2.41 0.50
N VAL A 87 0.63 1.45 1.43
CA VAL A 87 0.58 1.73 2.86
C VAL A 87 1.96 1.62 3.47
N ASN A 88 2.43 2.68 4.13
CA ASN A 88 3.73 2.67 4.81
C ASN A 88 3.73 1.67 5.98
N ALA A 89 4.72 0.78 6.04
CA ALA A 89 4.76 -0.27 7.06
C ALA A 89 4.98 0.27 8.47
N LEU A 90 5.64 1.43 8.63
CA LEU A 90 6.03 1.99 9.93
C LEU A 90 4.90 2.81 10.54
N ARG A 91 4.16 3.56 9.72
CA ARG A 91 3.18 4.58 10.19
C ARG A 91 1.79 4.47 9.58
N GLY A 92 1.64 3.66 8.53
CA GLY A 92 0.39 3.43 7.84
C GLY A 92 -0.71 2.86 8.74
N PRO A 93 -1.99 3.03 8.36
CA PRO A 93 -3.08 2.30 9.01
C PRO A 93 -2.84 0.79 8.95
N GLN A 94 -3.37 0.07 9.93
CA GLN A 94 -3.43 -1.38 9.84
C GLN A 94 -4.56 -1.77 8.89
N VAL A 95 -4.20 -2.32 7.73
CA VAL A 95 -5.18 -2.81 6.75
C VAL A 95 -5.39 -4.31 6.92
N THR A 96 -6.65 -4.75 6.97
CA THR A 96 -7.02 -6.17 7.06
C THR A 96 -7.76 -6.66 5.82
N LEU A 97 -7.54 -7.92 5.45
CA LEU A 97 -8.31 -8.65 4.43
C LEU A 97 -9.07 -9.78 5.11
N ASP A 98 -10.40 -9.65 5.25
CA ASP A 98 -11.23 -10.58 6.03
C ASP A 98 -10.65 -10.87 7.43
N GLY A 99 -10.09 -9.86 8.08
CA GLY A 99 -9.46 -9.97 9.40
C GLY A 99 -7.98 -10.40 9.38
N LEU A 100 -7.39 -10.76 8.23
CA LEU A 100 -5.94 -10.99 8.11
C LEU A 100 -5.18 -9.64 8.07
N PRO A 101 -4.37 -9.28 9.08
CA PRO A 101 -3.59 -8.05 9.06
C PRO A 101 -2.46 -8.10 8.03
N LEU A 102 -2.35 -7.07 7.19
CA LEU A 102 -1.42 -7.03 6.05
C LEU A 102 -0.24 -6.05 6.21
N VAL A 103 -0.34 -5.07 7.11
CA VAL A 103 0.65 -3.99 7.30
C VAL A 103 1.51 -4.32 8.51
N GLY A 104 2.81 -4.03 8.46
CA GLY A 104 3.67 -4.09 9.64
C GLY A 104 3.99 -5.50 10.15
N ARG A 105 3.59 -6.56 9.44
CA ARG A 105 3.83 -7.97 9.82
C ARG A 105 5.23 -8.42 9.42
N VAL A 106 5.72 -9.47 10.05
CA VAL A 106 6.90 -10.21 9.56
C VAL A 106 6.56 -10.82 8.19
N PRO A 107 7.32 -10.53 7.11
CA PRO A 107 6.95 -10.94 5.76
C PRO A 107 6.73 -12.45 5.59
N SER A 108 7.58 -13.29 6.18
CA SER A 108 7.48 -14.76 6.04
C SER A 108 6.24 -15.35 6.73
N GLU A 109 5.83 -14.76 7.85
CA GLU A 109 4.60 -15.16 8.54
C GLU A 109 3.38 -14.73 7.75
N LEU A 110 3.37 -13.50 7.25
CA LEU A 110 2.29 -12.98 6.42
C LEU A 110 2.17 -13.77 5.11
N GLU A 111 3.28 -14.13 4.47
CA GLU A 111 3.29 -14.97 3.27
C GLU A 111 2.60 -16.32 3.53
N SER A 112 2.92 -16.96 4.65
CA SER A 112 2.32 -18.25 5.02
C SER A 112 0.81 -18.13 5.24
N ASP A 113 0.37 -17.10 5.98
CA ASP A 113 -1.04 -16.83 6.23
C ASP A 113 -1.80 -16.45 4.94
N PHE A 114 -1.18 -15.65 4.08
CA PHE A 114 -1.76 -15.21 2.81
C PHE A 114 -1.89 -16.37 1.83
N ALA A 115 -0.88 -17.24 1.74
CA ALA A 115 -0.96 -18.45 0.92
C ALA A 115 -2.11 -19.37 1.37
N ALA A 116 -2.28 -19.54 2.70
CA ALA A 116 -3.39 -20.29 3.25
C ALA A 116 -4.75 -19.63 2.94
N TYR A 117 -4.84 -18.30 3.06
CA TYR A 117 -6.03 -17.54 2.69
C TYR A 117 -6.41 -17.72 1.22
N THR A 118 -5.45 -17.52 0.30
CA THR A 118 -5.70 -17.64 -1.14
C THR A 118 -6.14 -19.05 -1.52
N ALA A 119 -5.50 -20.08 -0.95
CA ALA A 119 -5.87 -21.47 -1.19
C ALA A 119 -7.29 -21.78 -0.67
N ALA A 120 -7.65 -21.31 0.52
CA ALA A 120 -8.96 -21.55 1.12
C ALA A 120 -10.11 -20.83 0.39
N ARG A 121 -9.83 -19.69 -0.25
CA ARG A 121 -10.83 -18.86 -0.95
C ARG A 121 -10.79 -18.99 -2.48
N GLY A 122 -9.89 -19.79 -3.02
CA GLY A 122 -9.77 -20.03 -4.46
C GLY A 122 -9.16 -18.86 -5.24
N HIS A 123 -8.35 -18.03 -4.59
CA HIS A 123 -7.57 -16.98 -5.24
C HIS A 123 -6.22 -17.52 -5.71
N GLU A 124 -5.71 -16.97 -6.80
CA GLU A 124 -4.39 -17.33 -7.30
C GLU A 124 -3.30 -16.61 -6.49
N LEU A 125 -2.35 -17.37 -5.95
CA LEU A 125 -1.12 -16.85 -5.37
C LEU A 125 -0.08 -16.69 -6.47
N ARG A 126 0.45 -15.48 -6.63
CA ARG A 126 1.53 -15.14 -7.55
C ARG A 126 2.71 -14.56 -6.79
N TYR A 127 3.89 -14.68 -7.40
CA TYR A 127 5.10 -14.05 -6.91
C TYR A 127 5.64 -13.12 -7.98
N SER A 128 6.00 -11.91 -7.57
CA SER A 128 6.76 -10.99 -8.40
C SER A 128 8.17 -11.54 -8.69
N GLN A 129 8.87 -10.92 -9.63
CA GLN A 129 10.28 -11.23 -9.93
C GLN A 129 11.22 -11.00 -8.73
N ASP A 130 10.79 -10.19 -7.76
CA ASP A 130 11.50 -9.94 -6.51
C ASP A 130 10.94 -10.71 -5.30
N THR A 131 10.20 -11.78 -5.56
CA THR A 131 9.68 -12.73 -4.56
C THR A 131 8.62 -12.17 -3.59
N SER A 132 8.00 -11.04 -3.93
CA SER A 132 6.85 -10.52 -3.19
C SER A 132 5.58 -11.33 -3.53
N PRO A 133 4.90 -11.93 -2.54
CA PRO A 133 3.65 -12.64 -2.79
C PRO A 133 2.51 -11.66 -3.08
N GLY A 134 1.56 -12.08 -3.92
CA GLY A 134 0.42 -11.25 -4.31
C GLY A 134 -0.67 -12.05 -5.01
N SER A 135 -1.73 -11.35 -5.42
CA SER A 135 -2.81 -11.94 -6.21
C SER A 135 -3.48 -10.88 -7.06
N ASP A 136 -3.47 -11.09 -8.38
CA ASP A 136 -4.17 -10.24 -9.35
C ASP A 136 -5.68 -10.24 -9.09
N THR A 137 -6.25 -11.40 -8.70
CA THR A 137 -7.68 -11.51 -8.40
C THR A 137 -8.12 -10.73 -7.16
N LEU A 138 -7.18 -10.42 -6.26
CA LEU A 138 -7.41 -9.58 -5.10
C LEU A 138 -6.94 -8.13 -5.33
N GLY A 139 -6.06 -7.89 -6.29
CA GLY A 139 -5.42 -6.60 -6.52
C GLY A 139 -4.47 -6.20 -5.40
N VAL A 140 -3.64 -7.14 -4.93
CA VAL A 140 -2.68 -6.87 -3.85
C VAL A 140 -1.32 -7.51 -4.12
N VAL A 141 -0.26 -6.78 -3.79
CA VAL A 141 1.11 -7.30 -3.70
C VAL A 141 1.67 -6.95 -2.32
N LEU A 142 2.21 -7.95 -1.63
CA LEU A 142 2.74 -7.83 -0.28
C LEU A 142 4.24 -7.52 -0.35
N ARG A 143 4.57 -6.24 -0.51
CA ARG A 143 5.96 -5.78 -0.47
C ARG A 143 6.50 -5.81 0.96
N ALA A 144 7.79 -5.59 1.07
CA ALA A 144 8.47 -5.42 2.34
C ALA A 144 9.15 -4.04 2.41
N GLN A 145 9.22 -3.48 3.61
CA GLN A 145 9.92 -2.24 3.93
C GLN A 145 10.86 -2.48 5.10
N ARG A 146 12.10 -1.99 4.96
CA ARG A 146 13.08 -2.05 6.04
C ARG A 146 12.88 -0.88 7.00
N ALA A 147 12.92 -1.15 8.29
CA ALA A 147 12.93 -0.15 9.36
C ALA A 147 14.11 -0.45 10.30
N GLY A 148 15.27 0.14 10.02
CA GLY A 148 16.52 -0.22 10.71
C GLY A 148 16.88 -1.69 10.52
N ASP A 149 16.83 -2.48 11.60
CA ASP A 149 17.20 -3.89 11.61
C ASP A 149 16.02 -4.85 11.37
N VAL A 150 14.79 -4.32 11.30
CA VAL A 150 13.60 -5.13 11.01
C VAL A 150 13.12 -4.92 9.58
N VAL A 151 12.42 -5.92 9.05
CA VAL A 151 11.75 -5.87 7.76
C VAL A 151 10.27 -6.17 8.01
N LEU A 152 9.40 -5.29 7.53
CA LEU A 152 7.96 -5.30 7.80
C LEU A 152 7.17 -5.31 6.50
N SER A 153 5.99 -5.90 6.51
CA SER A 153 5.11 -5.92 5.34
C SER A 153 4.55 -4.54 5.01
N ARG A 154 4.57 -4.21 3.73
CA ARG A 154 4.15 -2.93 3.13
C ARG A 154 3.24 -3.22 1.93
N PRO A 155 1.93 -3.45 2.14
CA PRO A 155 1.06 -3.87 1.04
C PRO A 155 0.84 -2.75 0.02
N VAL A 156 0.77 -3.16 -1.24
CA VAL A 156 0.39 -2.36 -2.41
C VAL A 156 -0.95 -2.86 -2.89
N PHE A 157 -1.97 -2.01 -2.92
CA PHE A 157 -3.32 -2.34 -3.35
C PHE A 157 -3.65 -1.61 -4.63
N VAL A 158 -4.31 -2.27 -5.58
CA VAL A 158 -4.59 -1.71 -6.91
C VAL A 158 -6.06 -1.80 -7.30
N ALA A 159 -6.46 -0.87 -8.14
CA ALA A 159 -7.76 -0.82 -8.78
C ALA A 159 -7.93 -1.99 -9.79
N PRO A 160 -9.17 -2.32 -10.20
CA PRO A 160 -9.44 -3.36 -11.19
C PRO A 160 -8.62 -3.20 -12.48
N MET A 161 -8.46 -1.96 -12.95
CA MET A 161 -7.71 -1.63 -14.17
C MET A 161 -6.20 -1.93 -14.08
N TRP A 162 -5.67 -2.03 -12.86
CA TRP A 162 -4.26 -2.31 -12.58
C TRP A 162 -4.03 -3.70 -11.98
N ALA A 163 -5.09 -4.50 -11.84
CA ALA A 163 -5.06 -5.79 -11.16
C ALA A 163 -4.28 -6.85 -11.95
N GLU A 164 -4.46 -6.86 -13.27
CA GLU A 164 -3.70 -7.76 -14.14
C GLU A 164 -2.21 -7.44 -14.04
N ARG A 165 -1.41 -8.44 -13.66
CA ARG A 165 0.05 -8.34 -13.50
C ARG A 165 0.48 -7.26 -12.52
N CYS A 166 -0.31 -6.99 -11.48
CA CYS A 166 0.04 -5.98 -10.47
C CYS A 166 1.36 -6.31 -9.74
N GLY A 167 1.71 -7.61 -9.66
CA GLY A 167 2.99 -8.11 -9.14
C GLY A 167 4.16 -8.09 -10.13
N ASP A 168 3.94 -7.75 -11.40
CA ASP A 168 5.01 -7.77 -12.40
C ASP A 168 5.85 -6.49 -12.33
N VAL A 169 7.11 -6.62 -11.95
CA VAL A 169 8.07 -5.53 -11.76
C VAL A 169 8.45 -4.86 -13.10
N SER A 170 8.27 -5.56 -14.22
CA SER A 170 8.75 -5.12 -15.55
C SER A 170 7.62 -4.63 -16.44
N GLU A 171 6.50 -5.36 -16.48
CA GLU A 171 5.36 -5.08 -17.37
C GLU A 171 4.11 -4.65 -16.60
N GLY A 172 4.14 -4.68 -15.26
CA GLY A 172 3.00 -4.32 -14.43
C GLY A 172 2.77 -2.81 -14.36
N PRO A 173 1.55 -2.39 -13.96
CA PRO A 173 1.17 -0.98 -13.93
C PRO A 173 1.68 -0.25 -12.68
N VAL A 174 2.08 -0.97 -11.62
CA VAL A 174 2.61 -0.38 -10.39
C VAL A 174 3.96 0.28 -10.69
N PRO A 175 4.14 1.59 -10.42
CA PRO A 175 5.35 2.31 -10.78
C PRO A 175 6.63 1.73 -10.18
N ARG A 176 7.73 1.86 -10.94
CA ARG A 176 9.03 1.25 -10.59
C ARG A 176 9.58 1.65 -9.22
N ALA A 177 9.25 2.85 -8.76
CA ALA A 177 9.62 3.35 -7.43
C ALA A 177 9.13 2.46 -6.27
N GLU A 178 8.08 1.66 -6.49
CA GLU A 178 7.57 0.72 -5.48
C GLU A 178 8.37 -0.59 -5.41
N TRP A 179 9.16 -0.87 -6.44
CA TRP A 179 10.00 -2.08 -6.57
C TRP A 179 11.45 -1.81 -6.15
N ASP A 180 11.97 -0.66 -6.59
CA ASP A 180 13.30 -0.18 -6.23
C ASP A 180 13.27 0.25 -4.76
N GLY A 181 13.66 -0.63 -3.82
CA GLY A 181 13.53 -0.49 -2.37
C GLY A 181 14.22 0.72 -1.72
N GLY A 182 13.83 1.94 -2.11
CA GLY A 182 14.58 3.18 -1.99
C GLY A 182 13.85 4.30 -1.26
N HIS A 183 13.08 3.96 -0.22
CA HIS A 183 12.75 4.94 0.81
C HIS A 183 13.35 4.43 2.13
N TRP A 184 14.59 4.86 2.34
CA TRP A 184 15.36 4.75 3.58
C TRP A 184 14.85 5.79 4.56
#